data_AF-A0A348AIY5-F1
#
_entry.id   AF-A0A348AIY5-F1
#
_cell.length_a   1.000
_cell.length_b   1.000
_cell.length_c   1.000
_cell.angle_alpha   90.00
_cell.angle_beta   90.00
_cell.angle_gamma   90.00
#
_symmetry.space_group_name_H-M   'P 1'
#
loop_
_entity.id
_entity.type
_entity.pdbx_description
1 polymer ?
#
loop_
_entity_poly.entity_id
_entity_poly.type
_entity_poly.pdbx_seq_one_letter_code
_entity_poly.pdbx_strand_id
1 'polypeptide(L)' 'MRKRKISKNLEVAKLLPPLKHSFEGKEFDIKNSEVMQWLTKRPEILNYVWNNIKNSGAVVFDSQAGKWQGIDYEPEE' A
#
# COMPACT_ATOMS: atom_id res chain seq x y z
N MET A 1 6.77 -15.23 -22.76
CA MET A 1 6.68 -14.32 -21.59
C MET A 1 5.32 -14.51 -20.92
N ARG A 2 5.26 -15.07 -19.70
CA ARG A 2 4.00 -15.20 -18.94
C ARG A 2 3.52 -13.80 -18.57
N LYS A 3 2.38 -13.35 -19.10
CA LYS A 3 1.74 -12.10 -18.66
C LYS A 3 1.52 -12.21 -17.15
N ARG A 4 2.18 -11.35 -16.35
CA ARG A 4 1.91 -11.28 -14.91
C ARG A 4 0.43 -10.95 -14.76
N LYS A 5 -0.31 -11.81 -14.06
CA LYS A 5 -1.73 -11.60 -13.77
C LYS A 5 -1.79 -10.42 -12.81
N ILE A 6 -2.08 -9.24 -13.35
CA ILE A 6 -2.29 -8.04 -12.55
C ILE A 6 -3.51 -8.29 -11.67
N SER A 7 -3.39 -8.05 -10.37
CA SER A 7 -4.50 -8.20 -9.44
C SER A 7 -5.65 -7.29 -9.87
N LYS A 8 -6.90 -7.78 -9.83
CA LYS A 8 -8.10 -6.98 -10.19
C LYS A 8 -8.15 -5.65 -9.44
N ASN A 9 -7.67 -5.64 -8.19
CA ASN A 9 -7.58 -4.45 -7.37
C ASN A 9 -6.69 -3.33 -7.95
N LEU A 10 -5.71 -3.66 -8.80
CA LEU A 10 -4.84 -2.69 -9.46
C LEU A 10 -5.44 -2.12 -10.74
N GLU A 11 -6.57 -2.66 -11.21
CA GLU A 11 -7.23 -2.12 -12.41
C GLU A 11 -7.77 -0.70 -12.21
N VAL A 12 -8.09 -0.32 -10.97
CA VAL A 12 -8.48 1.06 -10.63
C VAL A 12 -7.37 2.06 -10.95
N ALA A 13 -6.10 1.65 -10.95
CA ALA A 13 -4.98 2.51 -11.32
C ALA A 13 -5.02 2.90 -12.81
N LYS A 14 -5.77 2.18 -13.66
CA LYS A 14 -6.01 2.58 -15.05
C LYS A 14 -6.87 3.84 -15.16
N LEU A 15 -7.63 4.18 -14.12
CA LEU A 15 -8.47 5.39 -14.03
C LEU A 15 -7.72 6.59 -13.42
N LEU A 16 -6.41 6.46 -13.20
CA LEU A 16 -5.58 7.53 -12.65
C LEU A 16 -5.62 8.74 -13.60
N PRO A 17 -6.08 9.92 -13.13
CA PRO A 17 -5.97 11.14 -13.91
C PRO A 17 -4.49 11.57 -14.04
N PRO A 18 -4.16 12.48 -14.96
CA PRO A 18 -2.80 13.03 -15.06
C PRO A 18 -2.47 13.82 -13.79
N LEU A 19 -1.68 13.20 -12.90
CA LEU A 19 -1.28 13.74 -11.59
C LEU A 19 0.24 13.77 -11.50
N LYS A 20 0.81 14.71 -10.73
CA LYS A 20 2.25 14.80 -10.57
C LYS A 20 2.73 13.80 -9.54
N HIS A 21 3.70 12.98 -9.94
CA HIS A 21 4.37 12.07 -9.03
C HIS A 21 5.56 12.75 -8.31
N SER A 22 6.24 13.66 -9.02
CA SER A 22 7.41 14.40 -8.55
C SER A 22 7.31 15.85 -8.99
N PHE A 23 7.87 16.76 -8.20
CA PHE A 23 7.97 18.18 -8.52
C PHE A 23 9.43 18.51 -8.80
N GLU A 24 9.71 19.15 -9.93
CA GLU A 24 11.07 19.59 -10.28
C GLU A 24 11.59 20.58 -9.21
N GLY A 25 12.80 20.33 -8.71
CA GLY A 25 13.46 21.20 -7.73
C GLY A 25 13.16 20.92 -6.25
N LYS A 26 12.47 19.84 -5.89
CA LYS A 26 12.30 19.38 -4.51
C LYS A 26 12.76 17.94 -4.33
N GLU A 27 13.24 17.61 -3.13
CA GLU A 27 13.48 16.23 -2.75
C GLU A 27 12.18 15.44 -2.84
N PHE A 28 12.26 14.24 -3.43
CA PHE A 28 11.08 13.40 -3.63
C PHE A 28 10.51 12.95 -2.28
N ASP A 29 9.27 13.35 -1.99
CA ASP A 29 8.52 12.87 -0.84
C ASP A 29 7.25 12.16 -1.31
N ILE A 30 7.17 10.87 -1.01
CA ILE A 30 6.05 10.00 -1.37
C ILE A 30 4.71 10.48 -0.78
N LYS A 31 4.74 11.19 0.36
CA LYS A 31 3.55 11.77 1.01
C LYS A 31 2.99 12.97 0.23
N ASN A 32 3.86 13.69 -0.48
CA ASN A 32 3.49 14.83 -1.33
C ASN A 32 3.08 14.42 -2.76
N SER A 33 3.21 13.14 -3.09
CA SER A 33 2.86 12.64 -4.41
C SER A 33 1.34 12.62 -4.61
N GLU A 34 0.83 13.41 -5.56
CA GLU A 34 -0.60 13.45 -5.89
C GLU A 34 -1.09 12.07 -6.36
N VAL A 35 -0.22 11.34 -7.06
CA VAL A 35 -0.47 9.95 -7.48
C VAL A 35 -0.72 9.05 -6.27
N MET A 36 0.14 9.11 -5.25
CA MET A 36 -0.02 8.30 -4.04
C MET A 36 -1.26 8.70 -3.26
N GLN A 37 -1.53 10.00 -3.11
CA GLN A 37 -2.72 10.49 -2.45
C GLN A 37 -4.02 10.07 -3.16
N TRP A 38 -4.01 9.99 -4.48
CA TRP A 38 -5.16 9.49 -5.22
C TRP A 38 -5.33 7.98 -5.06
N LEU A 39 -4.23 7.22 -5.14
CA LEU A 39 -4.26 5.76 -5.01
C LEU A 39 -4.68 5.31 -3.61
N THR A 40 -4.17 5.93 -2.55
CA THR A 40 -4.50 5.59 -1.16
C THR A 40 -5.96 5.90 -0.80
N LYS A 41 -6.64 6.77 -1.55
CA LYS A 41 -8.09 7.02 -1.39
C LYS A 41 -8.97 5.92 -1.97
N ARG A 42 -8.42 4.98 -2.76
CA ARG A 42 -9.20 3.89 -3.36
C ARG A 42 -9.16 2.64 -2.50
N PRO A 43 -10.33 2.12 -2.06
CA PRO A 43 -10.38 0.95 -1.19
C PRO A 43 -9.75 -0.29 -1.84
N GLU A 44 -9.79 -0.41 -3.17
CA GLU A 44 -9.16 -1.52 -3.89
C GLU A 44 -7.63 -1.52 -3.70
N ILE A 45 -7.00 -0.35 -3.75
CA ILE A 45 -5.57 -0.20 -3.53
C ILE A 45 -5.22 -0.49 -2.08
N LEU A 46 -5.99 0.05 -1.13
CA LEU A 46 -5.79 -0.24 0.30
C LEU A 46 -5.88 -1.75 0.57
N ASN A 47 -6.87 -2.42 -0.02
CA ASN A 47 -7.02 -3.87 0.09
C ASN A 47 -5.86 -4.61 -0.59
N TYR A 48 -5.37 -4.15 -1.73
CA TYR A 48 -4.18 -4.72 -2.36
C TYR A 48 -2.95 -4.61 -1.45
N VAL A 49 -2.68 -3.42 -0.90
CA VAL A 49 -1.56 -3.18 0.01
C VAL A 49 -1.68 -4.07 1.25
N TRP A 50 -2.86 -4.10 1.88
CA TRP A 50 -3.10 -4.95 3.04
C TRP A 50 -2.90 -6.43 2.75
N ASN A 51 -3.42 -6.94 1.62
CA ASN A 51 -3.23 -8.33 1.24
C ASN A 51 -1.74 -8.64 0.99
N ASN A 52 -0.97 -7.72 0.43
CA ASN A 52 0.47 -7.93 0.27
C ASN A 52 1.19 -7.99 1.62
N ILE A 53 0.87 -7.07 2.55
CA ILE A 53 1.47 -7.04 3.89
C ILE A 53 1.09 -8.29 4.69
N LYS A 54 -0.19 -8.66 4.68
CA LYS A 54 -0.67 -9.88 5.35
C LYS A 54 0.01 -11.13 4.82
N ASN A 55 0.25 -11.22 3.51
CA ASN A 55 0.89 -12.39 2.90
C ASN A 55 2.43 -12.33 2.93
N SER A 56 3.04 -11.21 3.29
CA SER A 56 4.50 -11.09 3.36
C SER A 56 5.09 -11.75 4.61
N GLY A 57 4.26 -12.07 5.61
CA GLY A 57 4.71 -12.55 6.90
C GLY A 57 5.28 -11.47 7.82
N ALA A 58 5.25 -10.20 7.40
CA ALA A 58 5.74 -9.08 8.22
C ALA A 58 4.82 -8.74 9.40
N VAL A 59 3.57 -9.23 9.37
CA VAL A 59 2.59 -9.02 10.44
C VAL A 59 1.99 -10.35 10.89
N VAL A 60 1.74 -10.46 12.18
CA VAL A 60 1.07 -11.60 12.82
C VAL A 60 -0.24 -11.15 13.44
N PHE A 61 -1.25 -12.01 13.35
CA PHE A 61 -2.54 -11.78 14.00
C PHE A 61 -2.51 -12.33 15.42
N ASP A 62 -2.67 -11.43 16.39
CA ASP A 62 -2.91 -11.78 17.78
C ASP A 62 -4.39 -12.12 17.96
N SER A 63 -4.67 -13.39 18.17
CA SER A 63 -6.04 -13.89 18.37
C SER A 63 -6.64 -13.53 19.74
N GLN A 64 -5.81 -13.23 20.75
CA GLN A 64 -6.27 -12.86 22.08
C GLN A 64 -6.67 -11.38 22.13
N ALA A 65 -5.88 -10.51 21.48
CA ALA A 65 -6.17 -9.09 21.39
C ALA A 65 -7.07 -8.71 20.20
N GLY A 66 -7.22 -9.60 19.21
CA GLY A 66 -7.93 -9.34 17.96
C GLY A 66 -7.22 -8.30 17.08
N LYS A 67 -5.89 -8.19 17.19
CA LYS A 67 -5.08 -7.14 16.55
C LYS A 67 -4.02 -7.73 15.64
N TRP A 68 -3.60 -6.96 14.64
CA TRP A 68 -2.43 -7.26 13.83
C TRP A 68 -1.24 -6.52 14.40
N GLN A 69 -0.13 -7.21 14.57
CA GLN A 69 1.13 -6.66 15.07
C GLN A 69 2.27 -7.00 14.11
N GLY A 70 3.29 -6.14 14.05
CA GLY A 70 4.52 -6.46 13.33
C GLY A 70 5.24 -7.61 14.03
N ILE A 71 5.90 -8.49 13.26
CA ILE A 71 6.66 -9.60 13.84
C ILE A 71 7.84 -9.13 14.72
N ASP A 72 8.40 -7.96 14.41
CA ASP A 72 9.50 -7.31 15.14
C ASP A 72 9.00 -6.20 16.08
N TYR A 73 7.69 -6.14 16.35
CA TYR A 73 7.14 -5.14 17.26
C TYR A 73 7.35 -5.59 18.72
N GLU A 74 8.36 -5.01 19.36
CA GLU A 74 8.56 -5.14 20.81
C GLU A 74 7.87 -3.96 21.50
N PRO A 75 6.93 -4.21 22.43
CA PRO A 75 6.39 -3.14 23.26
C PRO A 75 7.53 -2.58 24.12
N GLU A 76 7.79 -1.29 24.00
CA GLU A 76 8.73 -0.58 24.88
C GLU A 76 8.18 -0.68 26.33
N GLU A 77 8.91 -1.37 27.21
CA GLU A 77 8.60 -1.50 28.66
C GLU A 77 8.73 -0.17 29.41
#